data_AF-A0A7J7SDE2-F1
#
_entry.id   AF-A0A7J7SDE2-F1
#
_cell.length_a   1.000
_cell.length_b   1.000
_cell.length_c   1.000
_cell.angle_alpha   90.00
_cell.angle_beta   90.00
_cell.angle_gamma   90.00
#
_symmetry.space_group_name_H-M   'P 1'
#
loop_
_entity.id
_entity.type
_entity.pdbx_description
1 polymer ?
#
loop_
_entity_poly.entity_id
_entity_poly.type
_entity_poly.pdbx_seq_one_letter_code
_entity_poly.pdbx_strand_id
1 'polypeptide(L)'
;MAQLCGPRRCPALLALLASLLLFGAEAADGERDVHDFCQVPKVVGKCRASMHRWWYNATGGSCQQFVYGGCGGNNNNYLTKEECLEKCADVTVPRRQNFDDPSGDIFNYEEYCTAKAVTGPCRASFPRWYFDTEKNSCDNFIYGGCWGNKNNYLSKEACMSRCVGKQLYPVLPLSTKGKWPPTLPHLPACLPKLSCGL
;
A
#
# COMPACT_ATOMS: atom_id res chain seq x y z
N MET A 1 -35.95 -25.87 49.98
CA MET A 1 -36.83 -26.98 50.37
C MET A 1 -38.11 -26.88 49.53
N ALA A 2 -38.44 -27.98 48.85
CA ALA A 2 -39.73 -28.34 48.26
C ALA A 2 -40.36 -27.48 47.14
N GLN A 3 -40.55 -28.17 46.01
CA GLN A 3 -41.44 -27.92 44.88
C GLN A 3 -42.93 -27.86 45.32
N LEU A 4 -43.83 -27.44 44.41
CA LEU A 4 -44.97 -28.27 43.94
C LEU A 4 -45.77 -27.63 42.78
N CYS A 5 -46.45 -28.51 42.04
CA CYS A 5 -47.02 -28.45 40.67
C CYS A 5 -48.29 -27.59 40.39
N GLY A 6 -48.43 -27.22 39.11
CA GLY A 6 -49.64 -27.35 38.25
C GLY A 6 -50.67 -26.20 38.28
N PRO A 7 -51.55 -26.00 37.26
CA PRO A 7 -52.06 -26.99 36.30
C PRO A 7 -52.04 -26.56 34.81
N ARG A 8 -52.60 -27.43 33.97
CA ARG A 8 -52.63 -27.44 32.50
C ARG A 8 -53.83 -26.69 31.88
N ARG A 9 -53.55 -26.04 30.75
CA ARG A 9 -54.37 -25.83 29.52
C ARG A 9 -55.61 -24.92 29.60
N CYS A 10 -55.64 -23.91 28.73
CA CYS A 10 -56.65 -23.90 27.66
C CYS A 10 -56.16 -23.13 26.41
N PRO A 11 -56.50 -23.58 25.19
CA PRO A 11 -55.88 -23.17 23.94
C PRO A 11 -56.83 -22.26 23.15
N ALA A 12 -56.61 -20.97 23.15
CA ALA A 12 -57.17 -20.05 22.17
C ALA A 12 -56.71 -18.65 22.59
N LEU A 13 -55.66 -18.12 21.96
CA LEU A 13 -55.55 -16.69 21.60
C LEU A 13 -54.17 -16.26 21.06
N LEU A 14 -53.27 -17.16 20.63
CA LEU A 14 -51.99 -16.75 20.05
C LEU A 14 -51.77 -17.29 18.64
N ALA A 15 -52.83 -17.31 17.83
CA ALA A 15 -52.76 -17.50 16.37
C ALA A 15 -52.86 -16.16 15.61
N LEU A 16 -52.38 -15.06 16.21
CA LEU A 16 -52.28 -13.74 15.57
C LEU A 16 -50.91 -13.07 15.77
N LEU A 17 -49.88 -13.86 16.08
CA LEU A 17 -48.47 -13.41 16.04
C LEU A 17 -47.62 -14.33 15.16
N ALA A 18 -48.21 -14.91 14.12
CA ALA A 18 -47.51 -15.70 13.09
C ALA A 18 -47.52 -15.01 11.71
N SER A 19 -47.87 -13.73 11.65
CA SER A 19 -47.92 -12.94 10.40
C SER A 19 -46.90 -11.79 10.36
N LEU A 20 -46.05 -11.65 11.37
CA LEU A 20 -45.06 -10.57 11.49
C LEU A 20 -43.60 -11.07 11.63
N LEU A 21 -43.34 -12.32 11.24
CA LEU A 21 -41.98 -12.89 11.18
C LEU A 21 -41.63 -13.45 9.78
N LEU A 22 -42.30 -12.97 8.72
CA LEU A 22 -41.98 -13.30 7.33
C LEU A 22 -41.57 -12.09 6.46
N PHE A 23 -41.43 -10.90 7.05
CA PHE A 23 -40.58 -9.88 6.46
C PHE A 23 -39.21 -10.07 7.09
N GLY A 24 -38.43 -10.96 6.46
CA GLY A 24 -37.02 -11.10 6.76
C GLY A 24 -36.38 -9.72 6.77
N ALA A 25 -35.51 -9.47 7.75
CA ALA A 25 -34.53 -8.43 7.62
C ALA A 25 -33.64 -8.80 6.43
N GLU A 26 -33.99 -8.31 5.25
CA GLU A 26 -33.08 -8.24 4.12
C GLU A 26 -32.03 -7.18 4.49
N ALA A 27 -31.01 -7.63 5.21
CA ALA A 27 -29.71 -6.97 5.16
C ALA A 27 -29.25 -7.09 3.71
N ALA A 28 -29.64 -6.12 2.89
CA ALA A 28 -28.94 -5.81 1.66
C ALA A 28 -27.58 -5.22 2.07
N ASP A 29 -26.66 -6.11 2.46
CA ASP A 29 -25.23 -5.86 2.32
C ASP A 29 -24.93 -5.88 0.82
N GLY A 30 -25.30 -4.75 0.20
CA GLY A 30 -25.10 -4.42 -1.19
C GLY A 30 -23.94 -3.45 -1.34
N GLU A 31 -22.88 -3.58 -0.53
CA GLU A 31 -21.60 -2.92 -0.78
C GLU A 31 -20.87 -3.69 -1.90
N ARG A 32 -21.49 -3.78 -3.08
CA ARG A 32 -20.83 -4.24 -4.30
C ARG A 32 -20.65 -3.07 -5.25
N ASP A 33 -19.39 -2.66 -5.30
CA ASP A 33 -18.67 -2.53 -6.56
C ASP A 33 -18.72 -1.18 -7.29
N VAL A 34 -18.54 -0.09 -6.52
CA VAL A 34 -18.06 1.18 -7.07
C VAL A 34 -16.56 1.09 -7.45
N HIS A 35 -15.85 0.08 -6.94
CA HIS A 35 -14.40 -0.06 -7.02
C HIS A 35 -13.88 -0.69 -8.31
N ASP A 36 -14.63 -1.56 -9.01
CA ASP A 36 -14.08 -2.34 -10.13
C ASP A 36 -13.79 -1.47 -11.37
N PHE A 37 -14.66 -0.51 -11.71
CA PHE A 37 -14.40 0.34 -12.87
C PHE A 37 -13.40 1.47 -12.62
N CYS A 38 -13.12 1.86 -11.37
CA CYS A 38 -12.05 2.84 -11.10
C CYS A 38 -10.65 2.22 -11.20
N GLN A 39 -10.54 0.89 -11.08
CA GLN A 39 -9.26 0.16 -11.12
C GLN A 39 -8.85 -0.29 -12.53
N VAL A 40 -9.77 -0.34 -13.49
CA VAL A 40 -9.45 -0.74 -14.87
C VAL A 40 -8.68 0.38 -15.60
N PRO A 41 -7.75 0.04 -16.51
CA PRO A 41 -6.96 1.04 -17.24
C PRO A 41 -7.82 1.83 -18.23
N LYS A 42 -7.35 3.01 -18.66
CA LYS A 42 -7.97 3.74 -19.80
C LYS A 42 -8.03 2.88 -21.07
N VAL A 43 -9.12 3.02 -21.83
CA VAL A 43 -9.31 2.36 -23.14
C VAL A 43 -9.65 3.39 -24.20
N VAL A 44 -8.77 3.55 -25.20
CA VAL A 44 -9.01 4.44 -26.36
C VAL A 44 -10.14 3.90 -27.23
N GLY A 45 -10.24 2.58 -27.39
CA GLY A 45 -11.25 1.93 -28.20
C GLY A 45 -10.90 1.90 -29.70
N LYS A 46 -11.82 1.36 -30.51
CA LYS A 46 -11.56 1.05 -31.94
C LYS A 46 -11.90 2.18 -32.92
N CYS A 47 -12.66 3.17 -32.46
CA CYS A 47 -13.03 4.34 -33.26
C CYS A 47 -11.89 5.38 -33.30
N ARG A 48 -11.97 6.34 -34.23
CA ARG A 48 -10.88 7.30 -34.54
C ARG A 48 -11.22 8.75 -34.19
N ALA A 49 -12.22 8.99 -33.34
CA ALA A 49 -12.49 10.34 -32.84
C ALA A 49 -11.40 10.78 -31.85
N SER A 50 -11.22 12.09 -31.68
CA SER A 50 -10.25 12.66 -30.74
C SER A 50 -10.97 13.34 -29.58
N MET A 51 -11.57 12.55 -28.68
CA MET A 51 -12.36 13.07 -27.57
C MET A 51 -11.53 13.11 -26.29
N HIS A 52 -11.27 14.29 -25.74
CA HIS A 52 -10.58 14.41 -24.46
C HIS A 52 -11.50 13.95 -23.32
N ARG A 53 -11.02 13.00 -22.52
CA ARG A 53 -11.73 12.40 -21.40
C ARG A 53 -10.81 12.25 -20.20
N TRP A 54 -11.38 12.01 -19.04
CA TRP A 54 -10.66 11.73 -17.80
C TRP A 54 -10.78 10.26 -17.44
N TRP A 55 -9.72 9.67 -16.90
CA TRP A 55 -9.73 8.33 -16.32
C TRP A 55 -9.01 8.38 -14.97
N TYR A 56 -9.40 7.53 -14.05
CA TYR A 56 -8.78 7.40 -12.75
C TYR A 56 -7.62 6.42 -12.80
N ASN A 57 -6.42 6.91 -12.50
CA ASN A 57 -5.23 6.09 -12.34
C ASN A 57 -5.13 5.63 -10.89
N ALA A 58 -5.63 4.43 -10.59
CA ALA A 58 -5.63 3.88 -9.24
C ALA A 58 -4.23 3.57 -8.68
N THR A 59 -3.21 3.38 -9.53
CA THR A 59 -1.81 3.25 -9.09
C THR A 59 -1.26 4.57 -8.55
N GLY A 60 -1.60 5.68 -9.20
CA GLY A 60 -1.19 7.02 -8.79
C GLY A 60 -2.23 7.78 -7.96
N GLY A 61 -3.35 7.15 -7.61
CA GLY A 61 -4.47 7.76 -6.90
C GLY A 61 -4.98 9.07 -7.51
N SER A 62 -5.00 9.20 -8.84
CA SER A 62 -5.29 10.49 -9.49
C SER A 62 -6.04 10.38 -10.82
N CYS A 63 -6.96 11.33 -11.07
CA CYS A 63 -7.61 11.50 -12.37
C CYS A 63 -6.69 12.15 -13.39
N GLN A 64 -6.51 11.51 -14.54
CA GLN A 64 -5.62 11.94 -15.63
C GLN A 64 -6.40 12.04 -16.94
N GLN A 65 -5.99 12.92 -17.85
CA GLN A 65 -6.61 13.04 -19.17
C GLN A 65 -6.11 11.96 -20.14
N PHE A 66 -6.98 11.56 -21.06
CA PHE A 66 -6.63 10.71 -22.20
C PHE A 66 -7.54 11.01 -23.41
N VAL A 67 -7.15 10.50 -24.59
CA VAL A 67 -7.95 10.60 -25.81
C VAL A 67 -8.79 9.33 -25.97
N TYR A 68 -10.10 9.48 -25.97
CA TYR A 68 -11.06 8.43 -26.27
C TYR A 68 -11.45 8.47 -27.75
N GLY A 69 -11.38 7.30 -28.40
CA GLY A 69 -11.67 7.09 -29.81
C GLY A 69 -13.15 7.23 -30.18
N GLY A 70 -14.05 7.32 -29.19
CA GLY A 70 -15.49 7.53 -29.39
C GLY A 70 -16.34 6.25 -29.34
N CYS A 71 -15.73 5.06 -29.34
CA CYS A 71 -16.44 3.79 -29.15
C CYS A 71 -15.53 2.70 -28.57
N GLY A 72 -16.12 1.72 -27.87
CA GLY A 72 -15.39 0.56 -27.34
C GLY A 72 -14.46 0.85 -26.16
N GLY A 73 -14.80 1.86 -25.35
CA GLY A 73 -14.14 2.14 -24.07
C GLY A 73 -14.71 1.32 -22.92
N ASN A 74 -14.20 1.57 -21.71
CA ASN A 74 -14.76 1.06 -20.46
C ASN A 74 -15.32 2.22 -19.61
N ASN A 75 -15.79 1.90 -18.41
CA ASN A 75 -16.44 2.85 -17.49
C ASN A 75 -15.47 3.79 -16.77
N ASN A 76 -14.15 3.56 -16.85
CA ASN A 76 -13.15 4.50 -16.36
C ASN A 76 -12.91 5.65 -17.35
N ASN A 77 -13.98 6.37 -17.68
CA ASN A 77 -14.02 7.35 -18.75
C ASN A 77 -15.07 8.43 -18.44
N TYR A 78 -14.60 9.58 -18.00
CA TYR A 78 -15.39 10.68 -17.49
C TYR A 78 -15.22 11.92 -18.37
N LEU A 79 -16.24 12.78 -18.41
CA LEU A 79 -16.18 13.99 -19.23
C LEU A 79 -15.35 15.09 -18.55
N THR A 80 -15.45 15.19 -17.22
CA THR A 80 -14.75 16.19 -16.42
C THR A 80 -13.86 15.54 -15.35
N LYS A 81 -12.93 16.31 -14.80
CA LYS A 81 -12.04 15.85 -13.73
C LYS A 81 -12.83 15.63 -12.44
N GLU A 82 -13.80 16.51 -12.20
CA GLU A 82 -14.64 16.53 -11.01
C GLU A 82 -15.50 15.27 -10.95
N GLU A 83 -16.12 14.87 -12.07
CA GLU A 83 -16.88 13.62 -12.18
C GLU A 83 -16.00 12.39 -11.86
N CYS A 84 -14.77 12.39 -12.38
CA CYS A 84 -13.81 11.32 -12.13
C CYS A 84 -13.43 11.23 -10.64
N LEU A 85 -13.17 12.37 -9.99
CA LEU A 85 -12.80 12.42 -8.58
C LEU A 85 -13.98 12.06 -7.67
N GLU A 86 -15.17 12.58 -7.95
CA GLU A 86 -16.37 12.23 -7.18
C GLU A 86 -16.64 10.73 -7.19
N LYS A 87 -16.38 10.05 -8.33
CA LYS A 87 -16.62 8.62 -8.48
C LYS A 87 -15.48 7.74 -7.96
N CYS A 88 -14.23 8.21 -8.02
CA CYS A 88 -13.06 7.35 -7.81
C CYS A 88 -12.03 7.86 -6.79
N ALA A 89 -12.15 9.05 -6.21
CA ALA A 89 -11.09 9.63 -5.36
C ALA A 89 -10.71 8.73 -4.18
N ASP A 90 -11.68 8.04 -3.58
CA ASP A 90 -11.48 7.13 -2.45
C ASP A 90 -11.10 5.70 -2.90
N VAL A 91 -11.02 5.46 -4.22
CA VAL A 91 -10.66 4.18 -4.81
C VAL A 91 -9.15 3.99 -4.82
N THR A 92 -8.57 3.85 -3.64
CA THR A 92 -7.23 3.25 -3.57
C THR A 92 -7.36 1.77 -3.87
N VAL A 93 -6.51 1.24 -4.76
CA VAL A 93 -6.35 -0.22 -4.81
C VAL A 93 -6.08 -0.67 -3.38
N PRO A 94 -6.90 -1.55 -2.77
CA PRO A 94 -6.45 -2.24 -1.58
C PRO A 94 -5.16 -2.87 -2.06
N ARG A 95 -4.02 -2.47 -1.49
CA ARG A 95 -2.80 -3.26 -1.64
C ARG A 95 -3.29 -4.65 -1.24
N ARG A 96 -3.42 -5.55 -2.21
CA ARG A 96 -3.60 -6.96 -1.92
C ARG A 96 -2.28 -7.33 -1.25
N GLN A 97 -2.22 -7.10 0.07
CA GLN A 97 -1.39 -7.92 0.91
C GLN A 97 -2.09 -9.28 0.82
N ASN A 98 -1.73 -10.04 -0.22
CA ASN A 98 -1.72 -11.47 -0.07
C ASN A 98 -0.79 -11.70 1.11
N PHE A 99 -1.37 -11.85 2.29
CA PHE A 99 -0.65 -12.08 3.54
C PHE A 99 0.10 -13.43 3.51
N ASP A 100 -0.07 -14.19 2.42
CA ASP A 100 0.64 -15.43 2.10
C ASP A 100 1.70 -15.27 0.99
N ASP A 101 2.03 -14.05 0.52
CA ASP A 101 3.16 -13.79 -0.40
C ASP A 101 4.20 -12.83 0.22
N PRO A 102 5.32 -13.35 0.76
CA PRO A 102 6.37 -12.54 1.39
C PRO A 102 7.24 -11.74 0.39
N SER A 103 6.96 -11.78 -0.93
CA SER A 103 7.95 -11.38 -1.94
C SER A 103 7.72 -10.01 -2.62
N GLY A 104 6.70 -9.25 -2.21
CA GLY A 104 6.29 -8.04 -2.95
C GLY A 104 7.04 -6.73 -2.64
N ASP A 105 7.62 -6.55 -1.44
CA ASP A 105 8.23 -5.26 -1.04
C ASP A 105 9.51 -5.40 -0.21
N ILE A 106 10.19 -6.56 -0.27
CA ILE A 106 11.51 -6.68 0.35
C ILE A 106 12.50 -5.95 -0.57
N PHE A 107 12.94 -4.78 -0.15
CA PHE A 107 14.02 -4.10 -0.84
C PHE A 107 15.28 -4.98 -0.75
N ASN A 108 15.75 -5.47 -1.90
CA ASN A 108 16.92 -6.33 -1.98
C ASN A 108 18.20 -5.50 -1.80
N TYR A 109 18.61 -5.27 -0.55
CA TYR A 109 19.82 -4.50 -0.23
C TYR A 109 21.07 -5.09 -0.90
N GLU A 110 21.12 -6.42 -1.01
CA GLU A 110 22.28 -7.12 -1.56
C GLU A 110 22.51 -6.76 -3.04
N GLU A 111 21.45 -6.74 -3.84
CA GLU A 111 21.54 -6.44 -5.27
C GLU A 111 21.83 -4.96 -5.54
N TYR A 112 21.25 -4.06 -4.75
CA TYR A 112 21.28 -2.62 -4.99
C TYR A 112 22.41 -1.88 -4.27
N CYS A 113 22.94 -2.42 -3.17
CA CYS A 113 23.89 -1.71 -2.32
C CYS A 113 25.15 -2.52 -1.99
N THR A 114 25.06 -3.85 -1.87
CA THR A 114 26.26 -4.67 -1.56
C THR A 114 27.08 -5.01 -2.80
N ALA A 115 26.43 -5.23 -3.95
CA ALA A 115 27.10 -5.64 -5.18
C ALA A 115 28.21 -4.65 -5.59
N LYS A 116 29.41 -5.13 -5.93
CA LYS A 116 30.53 -4.27 -6.36
C LYS A 116 30.22 -3.53 -7.67
N ALA A 117 30.80 -2.36 -7.90
CA ALA A 117 30.62 -1.62 -9.16
C ALA A 117 31.04 -2.44 -10.39
N VAL A 118 30.23 -2.39 -11.46
CA VAL A 118 30.49 -3.13 -12.72
C VAL A 118 30.54 -2.17 -13.90
N THR A 119 31.70 -2.01 -14.52
CA THR A 119 31.86 -1.24 -15.76
C THR A 119 31.14 -1.92 -16.94
N GLY A 120 31.16 -3.25 -17.02
CA GLY A 120 30.58 -3.99 -18.14
C GLY A 120 31.42 -3.94 -19.42
N PRO A 121 31.02 -4.66 -20.49
CA PRO A 121 31.84 -4.87 -21.68
C PRO A 121 31.75 -3.73 -22.71
N CYS A 122 30.74 -2.86 -22.61
CA CYS A 122 30.64 -1.69 -23.50
C CYS A 122 31.70 -0.64 -23.17
N ARG A 123 32.04 0.20 -24.16
CA ARG A 123 33.20 1.12 -24.12
C ARG A 123 32.83 2.60 -23.99
N ALA A 124 31.60 2.92 -23.61
CA ALA A 124 31.25 4.30 -23.29
C ALA A 124 31.84 4.69 -21.92
N SER A 125 31.94 5.99 -21.64
CA SER A 125 32.44 6.49 -20.36
C SER A 125 31.35 7.27 -19.66
N PHE A 126 30.49 6.57 -18.91
CA PHE A 126 29.45 7.19 -18.10
C PHE A 126 29.89 7.24 -16.64
N PRO A 127 30.17 8.42 -16.07
CA PRO A 127 30.37 8.57 -14.63
C PRO A 127 29.10 8.15 -13.89
N ARG A 128 29.23 7.22 -12.95
CA ARG A 128 28.14 6.69 -12.12
C ARG A 128 28.60 6.59 -10.68
N TRP A 129 27.64 6.41 -9.78
CA TRP A 129 27.86 6.23 -8.35
C TRP A 129 27.49 4.81 -7.95
N TYR A 130 28.23 4.24 -7.01
CA TYR A 130 27.89 2.97 -6.37
C TYR A 130 28.13 3.10 -4.88
N PHE A 131 27.45 2.28 -4.10
CA PHE A 131 27.62 2.20 -2.66
C PHE A 131 28.77 1.25 -2.33
N ASP A 132 29.78 1.75 -1.63
CA ASP A 132 30.85 0.98 -1.05
C ASP A 132 30.49 0.65 0.40
N THR A 133 30.17 -0.62 0.66
CA THR A 133 29.79 -1.11 1.99
C THR A 133 30.94 -1.10 2.99
N GLU A 134 32.20 -1.16 2.52
CA GLU A 134 33.37 -1.13 3.39
C GLU A 134 33.62 0.28 3.93
N LYS A 135 33.35 1.29 3.10
CA LYS A 135 33.44 2.71 3.49
C LYS A 135 32.13 3.28 4.00
N ASN A 136 31.03 2.54 3.85
CA ASN A 136 29.67 2.99 4.13
C ASN A 136 29.35 4.32 3.41
N SER A 137 29.80 4.46 2.16
CA SER A 137 29.72 5.71 1.40
C SER A 137 29.52 5.46 -0.10
N CYS A 138 28.95 6.44 -0.80
CA CYS A 138 28.83 6.40 -2.25
C CYS A 138 30.07 6.99 -2.94
N ASP A 139 30.72 6.17 -3.77
CA ASP A 139 31.88 6.53 -4.58
C ASP A 139 31.54 6.49 -6.07
N ASN A 140 32.37 7.14 -6.90
CA ASN A 140 32.18 7.17 -8.35
C ASN A 140 32.96 6.05 -9.07
N PHE A 141 32.44 5.61 -10.21
CA PHE A 141 33.10 4.70 -11.13
C PHE A 141 32.66 4.99 -12.58
N ILE A 142 33.37 4.41 -13.55
CA ILE A 142 33.00 4.50 -14.96
C ILE A 142 32.16 3.29 -15.37
N TYR A 143 30.92 3.54 -15.79
CA TYR A 143 30.04 2.55 -16.39
C TYR A 143 30.19 2.57 -17.91
N GLY A 144 30.46 1.40 -18.48
CA GLY A 144 30.67 1.15 -19.91
C GLY A 144 29.42 1.32 -20.76
N GLY A 145 28.23 1.33 -20.14
CA GLY A 145 26.94 1.57 -20.80
C GLY A 145 26.06 0.32 -20.96
N CYS A 146 26.56 -0.88 -20.68
CA CYS A 146 25.77 -2.11 -20.76
C CYS A 146 26.21 -3.16 -19.73
N TRP A 147 25.31 -4.09 -19.39
CA TRP A 147 25.56 -5.24 -18.50
C TRP A 147 26.17 -4.87 -17.13
N GLY A 148 25.74 -3.76 -16.55
CA GLY A 148 26.00 -3.43 -15.14
C GLY A 148 25.06 -4.16 -14.18
N ASN A 149 25.23 -3.93 -12.87
CA ASN A 149 24.31 -4.37 -11.83
C ASN A 149 23.46 -3.20 -11.28
N LYS A 150 22.67 -3.45 -10.22
CA LYS A 150 21.77 -2.45 -9.63
C LYS A 150 22.46 -1.46 -8.70
N ASN A 151 23.67 -1.75 -8.22
CA ASN A 151 24.50 -0.79 -7.50
C ASN A 151 25.17 0.21 -8.46
N ASN A 152 24.34 0.95 -9.20
CA ASN A 152 24.74 1.88 -10.25
C ASN A 152 23.72 3.02 -10.32
N TYR A 153 24.12 4.18 -9.81
CA TYR A 153 23.28 5.35 -9.62
C TYR A 153 23.78 6.53 -10.45
N LEU A 154 22.85 7.39 -10.89
CA LEU A 154 23.19 8.58 -11.68
C LEU A 154 23.82 9.70 -10.84
N SER A 155 23.48 9.80 -9.56
CA SER A 155 24.01 10.82 -8.67
C SER A 155 24.38 10.25 -7.30
N LYS A 156 25.22 10.98 -6.57
CA LYS A 156 25.62 10.63 -5.21
C LYS A 156 24.41 10.58 -4.28
N GLU A 157 23.49 11.53 -4.43
CA GLU A 157 22.28 11.65 -3.61
C GLU A 157 21.35 10.46 -3.80
N ALA A 158 21.18 10.01 -5.05
CA ALA A 158 20.39 8.82 -5.37
C ALA A 158 20.99 7.56 -4.71
N CYS A 159 22.32 7.42 -4.77
CA CYS A 159 23.01 6.32 -4.09
C CYS A 159 22.88 6.40 -2.56
N MET A 160 23.16 7.58 -1.97
CA MET A 160 23.16 7.78 -0.52
C MET A 160 21.76 7.54 0.07
N SER A 161 20.73 8.12 -0.54
CA SER A 161 19.34 7.95 -0.10
C SER A 161 18.86 6.50 -0.17
N ARG A 162 19.40 5.73 -1.13
CA ARG A 162 19.04 4.33 -1.32
C ARG A 162 19.75 3.39 -0.34
N CYS A 163 21.01 3.65 0.00
CA CYS A 163 21.87 2.66 0.65
C CYS A 163 22.39 3.02 2.05
N VAL A 164 22.52 4.31 2.40
CA VAL A 164 23.06 4.73 3.71
C VAL A 164 22.04 4.52 4.81
N GLY A 165 22.46 3.94 5.96
CA GLY A 165 21.59 3.70 7.11
C GLY A 165 20.50 2.65 6.86
N LYS A 166 20.66 1.89 5.77
CA LYS A 166 19.71 0.90 5.26
C LYS A 166 20.20 -0.55 5.43
N GLN A 167 21.39 -0.75 6.01
CA GLN A 167 21.95 -2.07 6.32
C GLN A 167 21.13 -2.86 7.38
N LEU A 168 20.07 -2.27 7.93
CA LEU A 168 19.18 -2.83 8.95
C LEU A 168 17.90 -3.51 8.41
N TYR A 169 17.79 -3.76 7.10
CA TYR A 169 16.85 -4.76 6.56
C TYR A 169 17.62 -5.74 5.66
N PRO A 170 17.40 -7.06 5.81
CA PRO A 170 16.17 -7.70 6.25
C PRO A 170 16.30 -8.58 7.53
N VAL A 171 15.19 -8.66 8.28
CA VAL A 171 14.85 -9.61 9.36
C VAL A 171 15.79 -9.64 10.58
N LEU A 172 15.41 -8.93 11.66
CA LEU A 172 15.70 -9.47 12.99
C LEU A 172 14.92 -10.77 13.13
N PRO A 173 15.55 -11.95 13.30
CA PRO A 173 14.82 -13.16 13.58
C PRO A 173 14.02 -12.93 14.86
N LEU A 174 12.71 -13.15 14.81
CA LEU A 174 11.88 -13.22 16.01
C LEU A 174 12.40 -14.43 16.80
N SER A 175 13.30 -14.16 17.74
CA SER A 175 13.89 -15.15 18.61
C SER A 175 12.76 -15.98 19.22
N THR A 176 12.82 -17.26 18.91
CA THR A 176 12.08 -18.34 19.52
C THR A 176 11.98 -18.17 21.04
N LYS A 177 10.74 -18.20 21.55
CA LYS A 177 10.31 -18.51 22.93
C LYS A 177 11.20 -18.00 24.07
N GLY A 178 10.68 -17.02 24.82
CA GLY A 178 10.89 -16.99 26.27
C GLY A 178 11.15 -15.61 26.89
N LYS A 179 10.16 -15.17 27.68
CA LYS A 179 10.24 -14.19 28.78
C LYS A 179 10.32 -12.72 28.38
N TRP A 180 9.23 -12.01 28.72
CA TRP A 180 9.15 -10.56 28.80
C TRP A 180 10.30 -10.00 29.66
N PRO A 181 11.09 -9.02 29.19
CA PRO A 181 12.03 -8.32 30.07
C PRO A 181 11.24 -7.47 31.08
N PRO A 182 11.54 -7.56 32.39
CA PRO A 182 10.89 -6.73 33.39
C PRO A 182 11.30 -5.26 33.20
N THR A 183 10.29 -4.39 33.18
CA THR A 183 10.31 -2.94 33.47
C THR A 183 11.62 -2.18 33.24
N LEU A 184 11.59 -1.27 32.26
CA LEU A 184 12.60 -0.22 32.05
C LEU A 184 12.92 0.53 33.36
N PRO A 185 14.21 0.73 33.69
CA PRO A 185 14.60 1.63 34.78
C PRO A 185 14.39 3.09 34.36
N HIS A 186 13.88 3.87 35.30
CA HIS A 186 13.58 5.30 35.21
C HIS A 186 14.72 6.13 34.60
N LEU A 187 14.40 6.99 33.63
CA LEU A 187 15.26 8.10 33.22
C LEU A 187 15.38 9.13 34.37
N PRO A 188 16.55 9.78 34.55
CA PRO A 188 16.77 10.75 35.61
C PRO A 188 16.03 12.06 35.35
N ALA A 189 15.57 12.65 36.45
CA ALA A 189 14.85 13.90 36.54
C ALA A 189 15.64 15.10 35.97
N CYS A 190 14.94 15.97 35.24
CA CYS A 190 15.39 17.33 34.96
C CYS A 190 15.47 18.17 36.25
N LEU A 191 16.58 18.85 36.47
CA LEU A 191 16.77 19.97 37.41
C LEU A 191 16.78 21.30 36.63
N PRO A 192 16.72 22.49 37.27
CA PRO A 192 16.15 22.86 38.56
C PRO A 192 15.11 24.00 38.45
N LYS A 193 14.44 24.26 39.58
CA LYS A 193 13.47 25.34 39.79
C LYS A 193 14.10 26.73 39.59
N LEU A 194 13.50 27.55 38.73
CA LEU A 194 13.61 29.02 38.84
C LEU A 194 12.57 29.50 39.86
N SER A 195 13.08 30.01 40.97
CA SER A 195 12.32 30.80 41.94
C SER A 195 12.04 32.19 41.38
N CYS A 196 10.77 32.52 41.12
CA CYS A 196 10.33 33.92 41.15
C CYS A 196 10.05 34.27 42.62
N GLY A 197 10.83 35.19 43.17
CA GLY A 197 10.58 35.84 44.44
C GLY A 197 10.33 37.33 44.24
N LEU A 198 9.23 37.79 44.84
CA LEU A 198 8.81 39.14 45.23
C LEU A 198 8.57 40.18 44.11
#